data_AF-A0A6V8KX77-F1
#
_entry.id   AF-A0A6V8KX77-F1
#
_cell.length_a   1.000
_cell.length_b   1.000
_cell.length_c   1.000
_cell.angle_alpha   90.00
_cell.angle_beta   90.00
_cell.angle_gamma   90.00
#
_symmetry.space_group_name_H-M   'P 1'
#
loop_
_entity.id
_entity.type
_entity.pdbx_description
1 polymer ?
#
loop_
_entity_poly.entity_id
_entity_poly.type
_entity_poly.pdbx_seq_one_letter_code
_entity_poly.pdbx_strand_id
1 'polypeptide(L)'
;MPITLQSRATWGQYVSEDRRDHASAPPVASANPSWDPEGGVFIHHRGPDGDGYETDEDCRRDIAAIYEEHVDEFEGDIAYNFIVCRHGNIYIGRGYQRGEANAGEAGDVFGLGRNAGSTPSSASCASITPPTRRCCGRSGASSSTCARRPRSGPAS
;
A
#
# COMPACT_ATOMS: atom_id res chain seq x y z
N MET A 1 -12.71 -17.64 9.22
CA MET A 1 -12.57 -16.65 10.32
C MET A 1 -12.24 -15.31 9.69
N PRO A 2 -12.84 -14.20 10.14
CA PRO A 2 -12.46 -12.87 9.65
C PRO A 2 -11.03 -12.55 10.08
N ILE A 3 -10.20 -12.13 9.13
CA ILE A 3 -8.88 -11.57 9.42
C ILE A 3 -9.11 -10.17 10.00
N THR A 4 -8.56 -9.92 11.19
CA THR A 4 -8.62 -8.60 11.83
C THR A 4 -7.29 -7.88 11.63
N LEU A 5 -7.37 -6.66 11.08
CA LEU A 5 -6.20 -5.79 10.97
C LEU A 5 -6.00 -5.04 12.28
N GLN A 6 -4.82 -5.18 12.86
CA GLN A 6 -4.42 -4.51 14.08
C GLN A 6 -3.95 -3.08 13.76
N SER A 7 -4.51 -2.10 14.46
CA SER A 7 -4.20 -0.69 14.25
C SER A 7 -2.77 -0.33 14.63
N ARG A 8 -2.26 0.78 14.09
CA ARG A 8 -0.93 1.31 14.42
C ARG A 8 -0.67 1.48 15.92
N ALA A 9 -1.67 1.89 16.68
CA ALA A 9 -1.58 2.02 18.13
C ALA A 9 -1.18 0.73 18.88
N THR A 10 -1.43 -0.47 18.31
CA THR A 10 -1.09 -1.72 19.00
C THR A 10 0.40 -1.97 19.07
N TRP A 11 1.18 -1.51 18.08
CA TRP A 11 2.63 -1.63 18.03
C TRP A 11 3.34 -0.30 18.29
N GLY A 12 2.73 0.83 17.93
CA GLY A 12 3.30 2.17 18.12
C GLY A 12 3.60 2.50 19.58
N GLN A 13 2.91 1.89 20.54
CA GLN A 13 3.19 2.03 21.97
C GLN A 13 4.61 1.58 22.39
N TYR A 14 5.28 0.74 21.59
CA TYR A 14 6.64 0.26 21.88
C TYR A 14 7.74 1.14 21.26
N VAL A 15 7.37 2.17 20.50
CA VAL A 15 8.29 3.16 19.91
C VAL A 15 8.75 4.14 21.00
N SER A 16 9.95 4.73 20.80
CA SER A 16 10.49 5.83 21.61
C SER A 16 9.48 6.95 21.80
N GLU A 17 9.55 7.62 22.95
CA GLU A 17 8.53 8.60 23.35
C GLU A 17 8.39 9.77 22.38
N ASP A 18 9.50 10.22 21.78
CA ASP A 18 9.53 11.32 20.83
C ASP A 18 8.86 10.99 19.48
N ARG A 19 8.75 9.70 19.13
CA ARG A 19 8.17 9.23 17.86
C ARG A 19 6.85 8.47 18.03
N ARG A 20 6.47 8.13 19.27
CA ARG A 20 5.30 7.30 19.60
C ARG A 20 3.99 7.83 19.05
N ASP A 21 3.78 9.14 19.09
CA ASP A 21 2.55 9.76 18.61
C ASP A 21 2.38 9.53 17.10
N HIS A 22 3.44 9.71 16.33
CA HIS A 22 3.43 9.43 14.90
C HIS A 22 3.32 7.93 14.59
N ALA A 23 4.05 7.09 15.33
CA ALA A 23 3.96 5.65 15.18
C ALA A 23 2.54 5.12 15.44
N SER A 24 1.84 5.67 16.43
CA SER A 24 0.51 5.23 16.87
C SER A 24 -0.65 5.84 16.07
N ALA A 25 -0.41 6.96 15.36
CA ALA A 25 -1.40 7.62 14.54
C ALA A 25 -1.93 6.73 13.39
N PRO A 26 -3.14 6.96 12.88
CA PRO A 26 -3.63 6.28 11.67
C PRO A 26 -2.69 6.47 10.47
N PRO A 27 -2.63 5.51 9.52
CA PRO A 27 -1.77 5.62 8.35
C PRO A 27 -2.12 6.85 7.50
N VAL A 28 -1.08 7.55 7.04
CA VAL A 28 -1.22 8.73 6.19
C VAL A 28 -1.33 8.29 4.72
N ALA A 29 -2.38 8.78 4.05
CA ALA A 29 -2.58 8.57 2.62
C ALA A 29 -1.47 9.25 1.79
N SER A 30 -1.30 8.81 0.55
CA SER A 30 -0.36 9.41 -0.40
C SER A 30 -0.63 10.90 -0.56
N ALA A 31 0.43 11.70 -0.51
CA ALA A 31 0.36 13.12 -0.82
C ALA A 31 0.14 13.40 -2.32
N ASN A 32 0.27 12.37 -3.18
CA ASN A 32 0.00 12.49 -4.60
C ASN A 32 -1.52 12.51 -4.84
N PRO A 33 -2.12 13.63 -5.31
CA PRO A 33 -3.55 13.72 -5.57
C PRO A 33 -4.00 12.85 -6.76
N SER A 34 -3.06 12.38 -7.57
CA SER A 34 -3.27 11.45 -8.68
C SER A 34 -2.92 10.01 -8.28
N TRP A 35 -2.91 9.68 -6.98
CA TRP A 35 -2.71 8.32 -6.50
C TRP A 35 -3.82 7.39 -7.01
N ASP A 36 -3.48 6.63 -8.05
CA ASP A 36 -4.28 5.56 -8.63
C ASP A 36 -3.37 4.34 -8.76
N PRO A 37 -3.27 3.49 -7.72
CA PRO A 37 -2.28 2.43 -7.69
C PRO A 37 -2.66 1.33 -8.69
N GLU A 38 -2.01 1.32 -9.84
CA GLU A 38 -1.92 0.16 -10.72
C GLU A 38 -0.70 -0.66 -10.28
N GLY A 39 -0.90 -1.89 -9.78
CA GLY A 39 0.19 -2.59 -9.09
C GLY A 39 -0.10 -4.02 -8.64
N GLY A 40 0.94 -4.67 -8.11
CA GLY A 40 0.90 -5.98 -7.47
C GLY A 40 1.19 -5.91 -5.98
N VAL A 41 1.20 -7.07 -5.32
CA VAL A 41 1.61 -7.19 -3.91
C VAL A 41 3.09 -7.56 -3.88
N PHE A 42 3.89 -6.74 -3.21
CA PHE A 42 5.28 -7.04 -2.90
C PHE A 42 5.34 -7.72 -1.54
N ILE A 43 6.01 -8.88 -1.48
CA ILE A 43 6.15 -9.66 -0.25
C ILE A 43 7.60 -9.57 0.17
N HIS A 44 7.82 -9.01 1.36
CA HIS A 44 9.12 -8.98 2.03
C HIS A 44 9.09 -9.90 3.23
N HIS A 45 10.24 -10.44 3.58
CA HIS A 45 10.43 -11.12 4.86
C HIS A 45 11.33 -10.26 5.75
N ARG A 46 11.16 -10.38 7.08
CA ARG A 46 12.15 -9.84 8.01
C ARG A 46 13.48 -10.53 7.71
N GLY A 47 14.56 -9.75 7.63
CA GLY A 47 15.92 -10.25 7.42
C GLY A 47 16.36 -11.26 8.49
N PRO A 48 17.63 -11.70 8.46
CA PRO A 48 18.12 -12.78 9.33
C PRO A 48 18.00 -12.49 10.84
N ASP A 49 17.81 -11.24 11.25
CA ASP A 49 17.83 -10.79 12.65
C ASP A 49 16.47 -10.96 13.39
N GLY A 50 15.58 -11.83 12.91
CA GLY A 50 14.25 -12.07 13.46
C GLY A 50 14.15 -13.35 14.29
N ASP A 51 14.92 -13.46 15.37
CA ASP A 51 14.81 -14.57 16.32
C ASP A 51 13.85 -14.20 17.48
N GLY A 52 13.03 -15.15 17.95
CA GLY A 52 12.31 -14.98 19.23
C GLY A 52 10.89 -14.41 19.16
N TYR A 53 10.12 -14.71 18.11
CA TYR A 53 8.66 -14.44 18.09
C TYR A 53 7.86 -15.49 18.86
N GLU A 54 8.06 -15.60 20.17
CA GLU A 54 7.32 -16.57 21.00
C GLU A 54 5.87 -16.10 21.22
N THR A 55 5.67 -14.79 21.32
CA THR A 55 4.38 -14.15 21.56
C THR A 55 4.04 -13.13 20.47
N ASP A 56 2.76 -12.80 20.37
CA ASP A 56 2.30 -11.71 19.52
C ASP A 56 2.86 -10.34 19.94
N GLU A 57 3.21 -10.19 21.23
CA GLU A 57 3.88 -8.99 21.72
C GLU A 57 5.28 -8.82 21.13
N ASP A 58 6.00 -9.92 20.90
CA ASP A 58 7.34 -9.88 20.29
C ASP A 58 7.26 -9.36 18.86
N CYS A 59 6.23 -9.75 18.11
CA CYS A 59 5.94 -9.16 16.79
C CYS A 59 5.69 -7.65 16.89
N ARG A 60 4.92 -7.18 17.88
CA ARG A 60 4.61 -5.75 18.03
C ARG A 60 5.85 -4.93 18.41
N ARG A 61 6.75 -5.49 19.23
CA ARG A 61 8.05 -4.88 19.56
C ARG A 61 8.98 -4.83 18.35
N ASP A 62 9.06 -5.89 17.55
CA ASP A 62 9.89 -5.88 16.34
C ASP A 62 9.33 -4.93 15.27
N ILE A 63 8.01 -4.81 15.12
CA ILE A 63 7.40 -3.80 14.25
C ILE A 63 7.79 -2.39 14.69
N ALA A 64 7.82 -2.12 15.99
CA ALA A 64 8.30 -0.84 16.52
C ALA A 64 9.80 -0.62 16.23
N ALA A 65 10.64 -1.65 16.37
CA ALA A 65 12.06 -1.57 16.01
C ALA A 65 12.27 -1.29 14.52
N ILE A 66 11.53 -1.98 13.64
CA ILE A 66 11.52 -1.72 12.19
C ILE A 66 11.12 -0.27 11.90
N TYR A 67 10.10 0.26 12.59
CA TYR A 67 9.70 1.65 12.42
C TYR A 67 10.83 2.62 12.81
N GLU A 68 11.53 2.37 13.91
CA GLU A 68 12.66 3.19 14.36
C GLU A 68 13.84 3.16 13.39
N GLU A 69 14.13 1.99 12.80
CA GLU A 69 15.12 1.84 11.73
C GLU A 69 14.71 2.60 10.46
N HIS A 70 13.41 2.67 10.17
CA HIS A 70 12.90 3.16 8.88
C HIS A 70 12.50 4.63 8.84
N VAL A 71 12.06 5.20 9.96
CA VAL A 71 11.39 6.50 9.96
C VAL A 71 12.23 7.60 9.32
N ASP A 72 13.54 7.61 9.52
CA ASP A 72 14.43 8.64 8.98
C ASP A 72 14.82 8.40 7.51
N GLU A 73 14.68 7.18 7.00
CA GLU A 73 15.10 6.79 5.65
C GLU A 73 13.93 6.75 4.65
N PHE A 74 12.73 6.40 5.13
CA PHE A 74 11.59 6.09 4.29
C PHE A 74 10.45 7.08 4.50
N GLU A 75 10.64 8.32 4.04
CA GLU A 75 9.58 9.35 4.01
C GLU A 75 8.91 9.59 5.38
N GLY A 76 9.65 9.48 6.49
CA GLY A 76 9.10 9.73 7.82
C GLY A 76 8.26 8.60 8.39
N ASP A 77 8.30 7.37 7.86
CA ASP A 77 7.42 6.29 8.31
C ASP A 77 8.00 4.89 8.07
N ILE A 78 7.39 3.86 8.68
CA ILE A 78 7.71 2.47 8.39
C ILE A 78 7.56 2.18 6.90
N ALA A 79 8.51 1.47 6.30
CA ALA A 79 8.54 1.26 4.86
C ALA A 79 7.46 0.29 4.31
N TYR A 80 6.79 -0.48 5.18
CA TYR A 80 5.84 -1.52 4.79
C TYR A 80 4.36 -1.11 4.98
N ASN A 81 3.49 -1.58 4.08
CA ASN A 81 2.04 -1.34 4.19
C ASN A 81 1.38 -2.15 5.30
N PHE A 82 1.70 -3.45 5.35
CA PHE A 82 1.17 -4.41 6.30
C PHE A 82 2.29 -5.35 6.74
N ILE A 83 2.26 -5.74 8.01
CA ILE A 83 3.22 -6.68 8.59
C ILE A 83 2.45 -7.88 9.11
N VAL A 84 2.85 -9.09 8.70
CA VAL A 84 2.21 -10.33 9.12
C VAL A 84 3.06 -10.99 10.20
N CYS A 85 2.46 -11.25 11.35
CA CYS A 85 3.08 -11.98 12.44
C CYS A 85 2.77 -13.48 12.32
N ARG A 86 3.70 -14.34 12.76
CA ARG A 86 3.54 -15.80 12.71
C ARG A 86 2.33 -16.32 13.50
N HIS A 87 1.85 -15.55 14.48
CA HIS A 87 0.66 -15.85 15.28
C HIS A 87 -0.66 -15.55 14.54
N GLY A 88 -0.59 -15.06 13.30
CA GLY A 88 -1.76 -14.85 12.42
C GLY A 88 -2.34 -13.44 12.46
N ASN A 89 -1.77 -12.52 13.24
CA ASN A 89 -2.16 -11.12 13.26
C ASN A 89 -1.49 -10.34 12.10
N ILE A 90 -2.25 -9.39 11.54
CA ILE A 90 -1.75 -8.47 10.52
C ILE A 90 -1.79 -7.06 11.10
N TYR A 91 -0.67 -6.36 11.05
CA TYR A 91 -0.50 -5.03 11.59
C TYR A 91 -0.45 -3.99 10.48
N ILE A 92 -1.17 -2.88 10.67
CA ILE A 92 -1.16 -1.75 9.75
C ILE A 92 0.16 -0.98 9.92
N GLY A 93 0.90 -0.81 8.83
CA GLY A 93 2.02 0.12 8.69
C GLY A 93 1.57 1.36 7.90
N ARG A 94 1.98 1.49 6.63
CA ARG A 94 1.54 2.57 5.73
C ARG A 94 0.08 2.46 5.27
N GLY A 95 -0.56 1.31 5.47
CA GLY A 95 -1.97 1.09 5.10
C GLY A 95 -2.19 0.98 3.60
N TYR A 96 -3.43 1.23 3.14
CA TYR A 96 -3.85 0.96 1.76
C TYR A 96 -3.57 2.10 0.77
N GLN A 97 -3.49 3.34 1.25
CA GLN A 97 -3.55 4.54 0.39
C GLN A 97 -2.17 5.13 0.09
N ARG A 98 -1.11 4.34 0.25
CA ARG A 98 0.28 4.71 -0.03
C ARG A 98 1.05 3.45 -0.43
N GLY A 99 2.09 3.54 -1.25
CA GLY A 99 2.90 2.39 -1.61
C GLY A 99 3.90 2.02 -0.51
N GLU A 100 4.56 0.88 -0.67
CA GLU A 100 5.73 0.55 0.15
C GLU A 100 6.92 1.45 -0.23
N ALA A 101 7.78 1.77 0.74
CA ALA A 101 9.02 2.52 0.49
C ALA A 101 10.29 1.66 0.54
N ASN A 102 10.17 0.36 0.87
CA ASN A 102 11.33 -0.53 0.89
C ASN A 102 11.56 -1.16 -0.49
N ALA A 103 12.16 -0.41 -1.41
CA ALA A 103 12.43 -0.90 -2.77
C ALA A 103 13.79 -1.61 -2.90
N GLY A 104 14.74 -1.38 -1.97
CA GLY A 104 16.14 -1.76 -2.18
C GLY A 104 16.68 -1.27 -3.53
N GLU A 105 17.56 -2.06 -4.16
CA GLU A 105 18.05 -1.84 -5.54
C GLU A 105 17.07 -2.35 -6.62
N ALA A 106 15.93 -2.94 -6.22
CA ALA A 106 14.98 -3.52 -7.15
C ALA A 106 14.08 -2.42 -7.73
N GLY A 107 14.51 -1.85 -8.86
CA GLY A 107 13.75 -0.86 -9.63
C GLY A 107 12.36 -1.33 -10.10
N ASP A 108 11.77 -0.63 -11.06
CA ASP A 108 10.43 -0.93 -11.56
C ASP A 108 10.32 -2.38 -12.08
N VAL A 109 9.44 -3.16 -11.47
CA VAL A 109 9.12 -4.52 -11.93
C VAL A 109 7.97 -4.42 -12.92
N PHE A 110 8.25 -4.66 -14.21
CA PHE A 110 7.26 -4.56 -15.31
C PHE A 110 6.55 -3.19 -15.42
N GLY A 111 7.20 -2.09 -15.06
CA GLY A 111 6.60 -0.75 -15.11
C GLY A 111 5.55 -0.48 -14.02
N LEU A 112 5.45 -1.36 -13.03
CA LEU A 112 4.68 -1.11 -11.81
C LEU A 112 5.58 -0.38 -10.82
N GLY A 113 5.35 0.93 -10.69
CA GLY A 113 6.10 1.79 -9.79
C GLY A 113 5.72 1.55 -8.33
N ARG A 114 6.72 1.41 -7.47
CA ARG A 114 6.55 1.44 -6.01
C ARG A 114 6.49 2.91 -5.59
N ASN A 115 5.47 3.32 -4.84
CA ASN A 115 5.12 4.73 -4.50
C ASN A 115 4.78 5.68 -5.66
N ALA A 116 5.04 5.33 -6.90
CA ALA A 116 4.57 6.08 -8.05
C ALA A 116 3.22 5.51 -8.48
N GLY A 117 2.10 6.07 -7.97
CA GLY A 117 0.80 5.86 -8.61
C GLY A 117 0.96 6.21 -10.09
N SER A 118 1.08 5.19 -10.93
CA SER A 118 1.35 5.39 -12.34
C SER A 118 0.06 5.86 -12.99
N THR A 119 0.03 7.09 -13.50
CA THR A 119 -0.90 7.39 -14.59
C THR A 119 -0.50 6.47 -15.75
N PRO A 120 -1.37 5.56 -16.22
CA PRO A 120 -1.02 4.71 -17.35
C PRO A 120 -0.66 5.61 -18.54
N SER A 121 0.55 5.43 -19.07
CA SER A 121 0.90 6.04 -20.35
C SER A 121 -0.05 5.51 -21.42
N SER A 122 -0.35 6.35 -22.41
CA SER A 122 -1.29 6.05 -23.51
C SER A 122 -1.02 4.72 -24.24
N ALA A 123 0.18 4.14 -24.09
CA ALA A 123 0.56 2.85 -24.63
C ALA A 123 -0.14 1.65 -23.94
N SER A 124 -0.42 1.69 -22.63
CA SER A 124 -1.11 0.59 -21.90
C SER A 124 -2.60 0.48 -22.23
N CYS A 125 -3.21 1.52 -22.81
CA CYS A 125 -4.62 1.48 -23.21
C CYS A 125 -4.86 0.65 -24.50
N ALA A 126 -3.80 0.25 -25.21
CA ALA A 126 -3.89 -0.47 -26.48
C ALA A 126 -4.16 -1.99 -26.32
N SER A 127 -3.95 -2.56 -25.15
CA SER A 127 -4.12 -3.99 -24.85
C SER A 127 -5.48 -4.34 -24.23
N ILE A 128 -6.33 -3.35 -23.96
CA ILE A 128 -7.66 -3.54 -23.36
C ILE A 128 -8.71 -3.81 -24.45
N THR A 129 -9.41 -4.94 -24.34
CA THR A 129 -10.55 -5.34 -25.18
C THR A 129 -11.77 -4.44 -24.94
N PRO A 130 -12.63 -4.15 -25.95
CA PRO A 130 -13.76 -3.24 -25.78
C PRO A 130 -14.84 -3.90 -24.90
N PRO A 131 -15.28 -3.27 -23.80
CA PRO A 131 -15.82 -1.90 -23.79
C PRO A 131 -15.13 -0.90 -22.82
N THR A 132 -14.05 -1.28 -22.14
CA THR A 132 -13.36 -0.46 -21.12
C THR A 132 -12.41 0.60 -21.70
N ARG A 133 -12.18 0.61 -23.02
CA ARG A 133 -11.32 1.59 -23.71
C ARG A 133 -11.73 3.06 -23.56
N ARG A 134 -12.97 3.38 -23.17
CA ARG A 134 -13.46 4.77 -23.23
C ARG A 134 -12.93 5.71 -22.15
N CYS A 135 -12.27 5.20 -21.11
CA CYS A 135 -11.88 6.03 -19.97
C CYS A 135 -10.37 6.02 -19.66
N CYS A 136 -9.58 5.27 -20.43
CA CYS A 136 -8.14 5.20 -20.26
C CYS A 136 -7.47 6.40 -20.97
N GLY A 137 -6.80 7.28 -20.21
CA GLY A 137 -5.95 8.36 -20.74
C GLY A 137 -6.56 9.76 -20.93
N ARG A 138 -7.73 10.08 -20.33
CA ARG A 138 -8.26 11.46 -20.34
C ARG A 138 -8.07 12.15 -18.98
N SER A 139 -7.12 13.07 -18.91
CA SER A 139 -7.01 14.01 -17.80
C SER A 139 -8.35 14.75 -17.64
N GLY A 140 -9.01 14.60 -16.48
CA GLY A 140 -10.24 15.33 -16.14
C GLY A 140 -11.59 14.65 -16.50
N ALA A 141 -11.65 13.36 -16.82
CA ALA A 141 -12.94 12.68 -17.00
C ALA A 141 -13.59 12.31 -15.64
N SER A 142 -14.71 12.96 -15.30
CA SER A 142 -15.54 12.59 -14.15
C SER A 142 -16.16 11.19 -14.32
N SER A 143 -16.23 10.42 -13.23
CA SER A 143 -16.83 9.08 -13.11
C SER A 143 -18.24 8.97 -13.71
N SER A 144 -18.98 10.08 -13.76
CA SER A 144 -20.32 10.17 -14.37
C SER A 144 -20.34 9.96 -15.89
N THR A 145 -19.21 10.20 -16.57
CA THR A 145 -19.08 10.07 -18.03
C THR A 145 -18.91 8.62 -18.48
N CYS A 146 -18.36 7.76 -17.62
CA CYS A 146 -18.09 6.35 -17.92
C CYS A 146 -19.30 5.42 -17.67
N ALA A 147 -20.36 5.89 -16.99
CA ALA A 147 -21.47 5.05 -16.51
C ALA A 147 -22.69 4.94 -17.45
N ARG A 148 -22.68 5.53 -18.65
CA ARG A 148 -23.80 5.36 -19.59
C ARG A 148 -23.74 4.00 -20.29
N ARG A 149 -24.47 3.02 -19.74
CA ARG A 149 -24.81 1.76 -20.41
C ARG A 149 -25.34 2.02 -21.83
N PRO A 150 -25.03 1.17 -22.83
CA PRO A 150 -25.72 1.21 -24.11
C PRO A 150 -27.21 0.94 -23.86
N ARG A 151 -28.08 1.82 -24.36
CA ARG A 151 -29.52 1.54 -24.43
C ARG A 151 -29.71 0.34 -25.36
N SER A 152 -30.19 -0.77 -24.82
CA SER A 152 -30.74 -1.87 -25.61
C SER A 152 -32.02 -1.40 -26.30
N GLY A 153 -32.01 -1.30 -27.62
CA GLY A 153 -33.16 -1.09 -28.49
C GLY A 153 -33.19 -2.19 -29.56
N PRO A 154 -34.37 -2.59 -30.07
CA PRO A 154 -34.65 -3.98 -30.43
C PRO A 154 -34.09 -4.36 -31.79
N ALA A 155 -33.77 -5.66 -31.91
CA ALA A 155 -33.55 -6.33 -33.18
C ALA A 155 -34.84 -6.35 -34.00
N SER A 156 -34.74 -5.99 -35.28
CA SER A 156 -35.66 -6.35 -36.35
C SER A 156 -34.82 -6.63 -37.58
#